data_AF-A0A2S8ZS91-F1
#
_entry.id   AF-A0A2S8ZS91-F1
#
_cell.length_a   1.000
_cell.length_b   1.000
_cell.length_c   1.000
_cell.angle_alpha   90.00
_cell.angle_beta   90.00
_cell.angle_gamma   90.00
#
_symmetry.space_group_name_H-M   'P 1'
#
loop_
_entity.id
_entity.type
_entity.pdbx_description
1 polymer ?
#
loop_
_entity_poly.entity_id
_entity_poly.type
_entity_poly.pdbx_seq_one_letter_code
_entity_poly.pdbx_strand_id
1 'polypeptide(L)'
;MTNFENSEQQIVTVKARADKAINSLKGILLGIISDDKIDSYEMKELQLWAREHHYLVNRNPFREFMSLIDNTVSNGIPPKEAVEDLYWLCQKYEHDSIYYNGITSDLQQLQGIFHGILSDGELNDTEIFKLHEWLSENEHLNSYYPYDEIRSLVLSVVSDKKIEEDERLILMAFIKQFVELSNNDVKASIDKATADINISGICAVDPEIIFENKTFCVTGILSRGTRTELQNAIKDKGGIPVNSISKKTDYLIIGDTSNACWSYACYGRKVEKALDLRKSGHTIVLVHEFDVFDAI
;
A
#
# COMPACT_ATOMS: atom_id res chain seq x y z
N MET A 1 17.31 45.06 18.64
CA MET A 1 16.19 44.34 19.27
C MET A 1 16.11 42.98 18.60
N THR A 2 16.72 42.00 19.24
CA THR A 2 16.76 40.60 18.84
C THR A 2 15.36 39.99 18.98
N ASN A 3 14.67 39.80 17.85
CA ASN A 3 13.50 38.92 17.82
C ASN A 3 14.01 37.47 17.88
N PHE A 4 14.13 36.95 19.09
CA PHE A 4 14.08 35.52 19.33
C PHE A 4 12.65 35.06 19.02
N GLU A 5 12.36 34.82 17.74
CA GLU A 5 11.16 34.06 17.38
C GLU A 5 11.34 32.64 17.89
N ASN A 6 10.52 32.32 18.88
CA ASN A 6 10.67 31.22 19.80
C ASN A 6 10.44 29.88 19.07
N SER A 7 11.49 29.08 18.90
CA SER A 7 11.46 27.78 18.21
C SER A 7 10.44 26.80 18.79
N GLU A 8 10.09 26.92 20.07
CA GLU A 8 9.03 26.14 20.72
C GLU A 8 7.62 26.52 20.25
N GLN A 9 7.36 27.80 19.92
CA GLN A 9 6.04 28.24 19.41
C GLN A 9 5.79 27.77 17.96
N GLN A 10 6.84 27.61 17.16
CA GLN A 10 6.73 27.00 15.83
C GLN A 10 6.35 25.52 15.94
N ILE A 11 6.91 24.77 16.90
CA ILE A 11 6.60 23.34 17.08
C ILE A 11 5.13 23.12 17.49
N VAL A 12 4.58 23.95 18.39
CA VAL A 12 3.19 23.86 18.87
C VAL A 12 2.16 24.26 17.80
N THR A 13 2.51 25.20 16.91
CA THR A 13 1.60 25.65 15.84
C THR A 13 1.58 24.73 14.63
N VAL A 14 2.59 23.88 14.45
CA VAL A 14 2.69 23.03 13.25
C VAL A 14 1.67 21.88 13.26
N LYS A 15 1.39 21.26 14.42
CA LYS A 15 0.32 20.25 14.52
C LYS A 15 -1.04 20.87 14.18
N ALA A 16 -1.37 22.00 14.80
CA ALA A 16 -2.61 22.72 14.53
C ALA A 16 -2.75 23.17 13.06
N ARG A 17 -1.63 23.52 12.40
CA ARG A 17 -1.61 23.85 10.97
C ARG A 17 -1.84 22.63 10.09
N ALA A 18 -1.24 21.49 10.43
CA ALA A 18 -1.47 20.22 9.74
C ALA A 18 -2.92 19.76 9.88
N ASP A 19 -3.47 19.75 11.10
CA ASP A 19 -4.86 19.39 11.35
C ASP A 19 -5.83 20.33 10.60
N LYS A 20 -5.54 21.63 10.59
CA LYS A 20 -6.32 22.61 9.82
C LYS A 20 -6.28 22.32 8.32
N ALA A 21 -5.12 21.96 7.78
CA ALA A 21 -4.96 21.64 6.36
C ALA A 21 -5.69 20.35 5.98
N ILE A 22 -5.64 19.30 6.81
CA ILE A 22 -6.39 18.05 6.60
C ILE A 22 -7.90 18.33 6.62
N ASN A 23 -8.38 19.09 7.61
CA ASN A 23 -9.79 19.45 7.72
C ASN A 23 -10.27 20.32 6.54
N SER A 24 -9.44 21.24 6.04
CA SER A 24 -9.78 22.03 4.86
C SER A 24 -9.83 21.17 3.60
N LEU A 25 -8.87 20.27 3.40
CA LEU A 25 -8.89 19.31 2.29
C LEU A 25 -10.15 18.44 2.33
N LYS A 26 -10.47 17.88 3.49
CA LYS A 26 -11.69 17.08 3.68
C LYS A 26 -12.95 17.88 3.35
N GLY A 27 -13.01 19.14 3.78
CA GLY A 27 -14.14 20.03 3.46
C GLY A 27 -14.30 20.28 1.96
N ILE A 28 -13.18 20.51 1.25
CA ILE A 28 -13.16 20.65 -0.22
C ILE A 28 -13.68 19.36 -0.86
N LEU A 29 -13.14 18.20 -0.47
CA LEU A 29 -13.55 16.89 -1.02
C LEU A 29 -15.03 16.59 -0.76
N LEU A 30 -15.57 16.92 0.42
CA LEU A 30 -17.00 16.79 0.71
C LEU A 30 -17.86 17.66 -0.21
N GLY A 31 -17.40 18.86 -0.54
CA GLY A 31 -18.05 19.73 -1.51
C GLY A 31 -18.07 19.10 -2.90
N ILE A 32 -16.92 18.62 -3.38
CA ILE A 32 -16.74 18.02 -4.71
C ILE A 32 -17.56 16.74 -4.88
N ILE A 33 -17.66 15.90 -3.85
CA ILE A 33 -18.39 14.62 -3.93
C ILE A 33 -19.92 14.84 -3.90
N SER A 34 -20.39 16.03 -3.51
CA SER A 34 -21.80 16.26 -3.16
C SER A 34 -22.79 16.11 -4.31
N ASP A 35 -22.39 16.40 -5.55
CA ASP A 35 -23.26 16.36 -6.73
C ASP A 35 -22.90 15.24 -7.72
N ASP A 36 -21.96 14.36 -7.33
CA ASP A 36 -21.46 13.22 -8.11
C ASP A 36 -20.82 13.61 -9.47
N LYS A 37 -20.53 14.90 -9.71
CA LYS A 37 -19.97 15.43 -10.97
C LYS A 37 -18.69 16.20 -10.73
N ILE A 38 -17.56 15.57 -11.05
CA ILE A 38 -16.26 16.20 -10.86
C ILE A 38 -15.83 16.95 -12.11
N ASP A 39 -15.68 18.26 -12.01
CA ASP A 39 -15.27 19.13 -13.11
C ASP A 39 -13.81 19.61 -13.03
N SER A 40 -13.37 20.33 -14.07
CA SER A 40 -12.00 20.85 -14.14
C SER A 40 -11.70 21.97 -13.13
N TYR A 41 -12.72 22.70 -12.67
CA TYR A 41 -12.56 23.76 -11.68
C TYR A 41 -12.36 23.18 -10.29
N GLU A 42 -13.09 22.12 -9.94
CA GLU A 42 -12.93 21.39 -8.69
C GLU A 42 -11.56 20.71 -8.58
N MET A 43 -11.09 20.09 -9.66
CA MET A 43 -9.74 19.53 -9.70
C MET A 43 -8.67 20.62 -9.60
N LYS A 44 -8.91 21.79 -10.17
CA LYS A 44 -8.00 22.95 -10.04
C LYS A 44 -7.95 23.46 -8.61
N GLU A 45 -9.06 23.43 -7.88
CA GLU A 45 -9.10 23.81 -6.47
C GLU A 45 -8.23 22.88 -5.62
N LEU A 46 -8.27 21.57 -5.86
CA LEU A 46 -7.37 20.60 -5.20
C LEU A 46 -5.90 20.89 -5.49
N GLN A 47 -5.56 21.25 -6.74
CA GLN A 47 -4.19 21.64 -7.11
C GLN A 47 -3.74 22.93 -6.41
N LEU A 48 -4.63 23.92 -6.27
CA LEU A 48 -4.34 25.15 -5.54
C LEU A 48 -4.09 24.86 -4.06
N TRP A 49 -4.92 24.00 -3.45
CA TRP A 49 -4.73 23.54 -2.09
C TRP A 49 -3.36 22.86 -1.91
N ALA A 50 -2.99 21.96 -2.82
CA ALA A 50 -1.70 21.26 -2.77
C ALA A 50 -0.51 22.23 -2.85
N ARG A 51 -0.59 23.25 -3.72
CA ARG A 51 0.43 24.30 -3.84
C ARG A 51 0.53 25.17 -2.60
N GLU A 52 -0.60 25.61 -2.05
CA GLU A 52 -0.63 26.43 -0.85
C GLU A 52 -0.02 25.69 0.35
N HIS A 53 -0.27 24.38 0.45
CA HIS A 53 0.17 23.55 1.57
C HIS A 53 1.48 22.81 1.31
N HIS A 54 2.19 23.10 0.21
CA HIS A 54 3.43 22.40 -0.18
C HIS A 54 4.52 22.44 0.89
N TYR A 55 4.53 23.45 1.77
CA TYR A 55 5.44 23.52 2.92
C TYR A 55 5.28 22.35 3.90
N LEU A 56 4.17 21.61 3.86
CA LEU A 56 3.92 20.41 4.66
C LEU A 56 4.34 19.12 3.96
N VAL A 57 4.83 19.13 2.71
CA VAL A 57 5.08 17.92 1.90
C VAL A 57 5.95 16.86 2.59
N ASN A 58 6.93 17.27 3.39
CA ASN A 58 7.82 16.35 4.12
C ASN A 58 7.18 15.72 5.37
N ARG A 59 5.91 16.02 5.64
CA ARG A 59 5.13 15.43 6.74
C ARG A 59 4.12 14.47 6.15
N ASN A 60 4.02 13.29 6.74
CA ASN A 60 2.92 12.39 6.43
C ASN A 60 1.60 13.00 6.96
N PRO A 61 0.48 12.88 6.25
CA PRO A 61 0.29 12.30 4.90
C PRO A 61 0.36 13.27 3.72
N PHE A 62 0.95 14.45 3.91
CA PHE A 62 0.91 15.51 2.90
C PHE A 62 1.66 15.13 1.63
N ARG A 63 2.70 14.30 1.72
CA ARG A 63 3.37 13.75 0.54
C ARG A 63 2.41 12.93 -0.31
N GLU A 64 1.63 12.06 0.33
CA GLU A 64 0.65 11.19 -0.31
C GLU A 64 -0.51 12.00 -0.90
N PHE A 65 -1.04 12.97 -0.15
CA PHE A 65 -2.08 13.88 -0.67
C PHE A 65 -1.62 14.63 -1.91
N MET A 66 -0.43 15.23 -1.88
CA MET A 66 0.10 15.99 -3.01
C MET A 66 0.36 15.08 -4.21
N SER A 67 0.97 13.92 -3.98
CA SER A 67 1.19 12.91 -5.01
C SER A 67 -0.13 12.51 -5.68
N LEU A 68 -1.17 12.18 -4.90
CA LEU A 68 -2.48 11.82 -5.46
C LEU A 68 -3.08 12.95 -6.31
N ILE A 69 -3.06 14.19 -5.80
CA ILE A 69 -3.57 15.36 -6.51
C ILE A 69 -2.82 15.58 -7.84
N ASP A 70 -1.49 15.57 -7.83
CA ASP A 70 -0.66 15.79 -9.01
C ASP A 70 -0.79 14.65 -10.05
N ASN A 71 -0.91 13.41 -9.58
CA ASN A 71 -1.02 12.23 -10.43
C ASN A 71 -2.37 12.13 -11.15
N THR A 72 -3.44 12.72 -10.60
CA THR A 72 -4.75 12.78 -11.26
C THR A 72 -4.67 13.46 -12.63
N VAL A 73 -3.83 14.49 -12.73
CA VAL A 73 -3.74 15.33 -13.94
C VAL A 73 -2.73 14.78 -14.94
N SER A 74 -1.67 14.13 -14.46
CA SER A 74 -0.56 13.68 -15.31
C SER A 74 -0.72 12.24 -15.81
N ASN A 75 -1.34 11.34 -15.02
CA ASN A 75 -1.24 9.89 -15.22
C ASN A 75 -2.56 9.20 -15.58
N GLY A 76 -3.61 9.96 -15.93
CA GLY A 76 -4.86 9.41 -16.44
C GLY A 76 -5.70 8.64 -15.41
N ILE A 77 -5.51 8.90 -14.11
CA ILE A 77 -6.42 8.42 -13.08
C ILE A 77 -7.76 9.17 -13.21
N PRO A 78 -8.91 8.48 -13.26
CA PRO A 78 -10.20 9.15 -13.33
C PRO A 78 -10.38 10.14 -12.16
N PRO A 79 -10.84 11.38 -12.38
CA PRO A 79 -11.03 12.36 -11.31
C PRO A 79 -11.85 11.83 -10.14
N LYS A 80 -12.90 11.05 -10.42
CA LYS A 80 -13.71 10.36 -9.41
C LYS A 80 -12.92 9.38 -8.56
N GLU A 81 -12.05 8.58 -9.17
CA GLU A 81 -11.20 7.63 -8.44
C GLU A 81 -10.25 8.40 -7.50
N ALA A 82 -9.61 9.46 -8.00
CA ALA A 82 -8.69 10.25 -7.19
C ALA A 82 -9.37 10.99 -6.03
N VAL A 83 -10.53 11.61 -6.25
CA VAL A 83 -11.28 12.31 -5.20
C VAL A 83 -11.76 11.32 -4.13
N GLU A 84 -12.25 10.15 -4.53
CA GLU A 84 -12.66 9.10 -3.59
C GLU A 84 -11.46 8.55 -2.77
N ASP A 85 -10.30 8.37 -3.41
CA ASP A 85 -9.10 7.87 -2.76
C ASP A 85 -8.50 8.92 -1.80
N LEU A 86 -8.49 10.20 -2.19
CA LEU A 86 -8.11 11.33 -1.32
C LEU A 86 -9.04 11.43 -0.12
N TYR A 87 -10.35 11.29 -0.31
CA TYR A 87 -11.31 11.37 0.77
C TYR A 87 -11.18 10.19 1.75
N TRP A 88 -11.03 8.97 1.23
CA TRP A 88 -10.72 7.78 2.03
C TRP A 88 -9.43 8.00 2.84
N LEU A 89 -8.39 8.56 2.22
CA LEU A 89 -7.14 8.86 2.89
C LEU A 89 -7.37 9.87 4.03
N CYS A 90 -8.06 10.99 3.78
CA CYS A 90 -8.42 11.97 4.81
C CYS A 90 -9.16 11.33 6.01
N GLN A 91 -10.09 10.41 5.77
CA GLN A 91 -10.84 9.73 6.83
C GLN A 91 -9.94 8.85 7.72
N LYS A 92 -8.98 8.15 7.12
CA LYS A 92 -7.98 7.35 7.86
C LYS A 92 -7.15 8.22 8.81
N TYR A 93 -6.81 9.44 8.41
CA TYR A 93 -6.03 10.37 9.24
C TYR A 93 -6.83 11.15 10.27
N GLU A 94 -8.15 11.28 10.10
CA GLU A 94 -9.02 12.04 11.01
C GLU A 94 -9.29 11.31 12.31
N HIS A 95 -9.40 9.98 12.28
CA HIS A 95 -9.64 9.17 13.47
C HIS A 95 -8.37 8.97 14.34
N ASP A 96 -7.18 9.15 13.77
CA ASP A 96 -5.91 8.70 14.36
C ASP A 96 -4.83 9.78 14.47
N SER A 97 -5.16 11.07 14.61
CA SER A 97 -4.15 12.15 14.73
C SER A 97 -3.22 12.07 15.96
N ILE A 98 -3.50 11.16 16.89
CA ILE A 98 -2.61 10.77 18.01
C ILE A 98 -1.98 9.39 17.77
N TYR A 99 -2.60 8.54 16.95
CA TYR A 99 -2.22 7.15 16.71
C TYR A 99 -1.36 6.93 15.47
N TYR A 100 -1.43 7.77 14.43
CA TYR A 100 -0.66 7.56 13.21
C TYR A 100 0.86 7.57 13.44
N ASN A 101 1.34 8.37 14.41
CA ASN A 101 2.75 8.32 14.80
C ASN A 101 3.12 6.98 15.48
N GLY A 102 2.20 6.42 16.27
CA GLY A 102 2.35 5.10 16.89
C GLY A 102 2.28 3.98 15.85
N ILE A 103 1.23 3.94 15.02
CA ILE A 103 1.06 2.95 13.94
C ILE A 103 2.24 2.98 12.97
N THR A 104 2.67 4.16 12.52
CA THR A 104 3.85 4.29 11.64
C THR A 104 5.09 3.80 12.35
N SER A 105 5.33 4.20 13.60
CA SER A 105 6.46 3.72 14.41
C SER A 105 6.44 2.20 14.57
N ASP A 106 5.29 1.60 14.81
CA ASP A 106 5.18 0.16 15.05
C ASP A 106 5.34 -0.63 13.74
N LEU A 107 4.87 -0.09 12.60
CA LEU A 107 5.18 -0.64 11.28
C LEU A 107 6.68 -0.49 10.94
N GLN A 108 7.33 0.60 11.34
CA GLN A 108 8.79 0.76 11.24
C GLN A 108 9.52 -0.26 12.09
N GLN A 109 9.03 -0.54 13.29
CA GLN A 109 9.56 -1.58 14.15
C GLN A 109 9.39 -2.96 13.51
N LEU A 110 8.22 -3.26 12.92
CA LEU A 110 8.00 -4.49 12.15
C LEU A 110 9.00 -4.63 11.00
N GLN A 111 9.24 -3.56 10.24
CA GLN A 111 10.25 -3.56 9.19
C GLN A 111 11.66 -3.75 9.76
N GLY A 112 11.97 -3.13 10.89
CA GLY A 112 13.24 -3.34 11.60
C GLY A 112 13.42 -4.79 12.07
N ILE A 113 12.34 -5.42 12.54
CA ILE A 113 12.31 -6.85 12.90
C ILE A 113 12.61 -7.68 11.65
N PHE A 114 11.96 -7.40 10.52
CA PHE A 114 12.23 -8.07 9.24
C PHE A 114 13.70 -7.96 8.80
N HIS A 115 14.28 -6.76 8.91
CA HIS A 115 15.71 -6.56 8.67
C HIS A 115 16.59 -7.40 9.61
N GLY A 116 16.23 -7.47 10.89
CA GLY A 116 16.96 -8.23 11.89
C GLY A 116 16.97 -9.73 11.61
N ILE A 117 15.78 -10.31 11.41
CA ILE A 117 15.61 -11.77 11.21
C ILE A 117 16.13 -12.28 9.86
N LEU A 118 16.31 -11.41 8.86
CA LEU A 118 16.93 -11.79 7.57
C LEU A 118 18.41 -11.40 7.48
N SER A 119 18.99 -10.82 8.54
CA SER A 119 20.32 -10.22 8.46
C SER A 119 21.46 -11.24 8.26
N ASP A 120 21.28 -12.46 8.78
CA ASP A 120 22.20 -13.59 8.62
C ASP A 120 21.78 -14.56 7.50
N GLY A 121 20.57 -14.40 6.96
CA GLY A 121 20.01 -15.24 5.91
C GLY A 121 19.37 -16.54 6.40
N GLU A 122 19.21 -16.72 7.72
CA GLU A 122 18.63 -17.93 8.31
C GLU A 122 17.49 -17.58 9.28
N LEU A 123 16.23 -17.71 8.83
CA LEU A 123 15.08 -17.55 9.71
C LEU A 123 14.93 -18.78 10.61
N ASN A 124 15.10 -18.66 11.92
CA ASN A 124 14.99 -19.79 12.85
C ASN A 124 13.68 -19.81 13.68
N ASP A 125 13.35 -20.95 14.29
CA ASP A 125 12.12 -21.13 15.08
C ASP A 125 11.98 -20.07 16.18
N THR A 126 13.08 -19.72 16.86
CA THR A 126 13.05 -18.75 17.96
C THR A 126 12.66 -17.36 17.45
N GLU A 127 13.11 -16.96 16.26
CA GLU A 127 12.72 -15.72 15.62
C GLU A 127 11.26 -15.72 15.17
N ILE A 128 10.77 -16.84 14.62
CA ILE A 128 9.37 -17.00 14.23
C ILE A 128 8.45 -16.89 15.45
N PHE A 129 8.80 -17.53 16.57
CA PHE A 129 8.03 -17.43 17.81
C PHE A 129 8.07 -16.02 18.43
N LYS A 130 9.23 -15.34 18.38
CA LYS A 130 9.33 -13.94 18.83
C LYS A 130 8.56 -12.98 17.93
N LEU A 131 8.56 -13.22 16.63
CA LEU A 131 7.74 -12.47 15.68
C LEU A 131 6.25 -12.68 16.00
N HIS A 132 5.83 -13.92 16.26
CA HIS A 132 4.46 -14.23 16.70
C HIS A 132 4.06 -13.50 18.00
N GLU A 133 4.96 -13.48 18.99
CA GLU A 133 4.76 -12.74 20.25
C GLU A 133 4.60 -11.24 20.00
N TRP A 134 5.53 -10.62 19.27
CA TRP A 134 5.45 -9.21 18.93
C TRP A 134 4.16 -8.89 18.15
N LEU A 135 3.78 -9.75 17.20
CA LEU A 135 2.52 -9.58 16.48
C LEU A 135 1.33 -9.63 17.44
N SER A 136 1.31 -10.56 18.39
CA SER A 136 0.24 -10.67 19.39
C SER A 136 0.15 -9.47 20.35
N GLU A 137 1.27 -8.81 20.64
CA GLU A 137 1.30 -7.59 21.46
C GLU A 137 0.85 -6.34 20.70
N ASN A 138 0.91 -6.37 19.36
CA ASN A 138 0.62 -5.22 18.49
C ASN A 138 -0.69 -5.40 17.68
N GLU A 139 -1.71 -6.03 18.27
CA GLU A 139 -3.02 -6.28 17.61
C GLU A 139 -3.78 -5.05 17.14
N HIS A 140 -3.43 -3.85 17.61
CA HIS A 140 -3.96 -2.59 17.08
C HIS A 140 -3.55 -2.36 15.62
N LEU A 141 -2.54 -3.06 15.12
CA LEU A 141 -2.13 -3.07 13.71
C LEU A 141 -2.99 -4.01 12.84
N ASN A 142 -3.95 -4.74 13.40
CA ASN A 142 -4.90 -5.53 12.62
C ASN A 142 -5.66 -4.61 11.66
N SER A 143 -5.63 -4.91 10.36
CA SER A 143 -6.09 -4.07 9.22
C SER A 143 -5.04 -3.16 8.58
N TYR A 144 -3.79 -3.20 9.07
CA TYR A 144 -2.66 -2.57 8.40
C TYR A 144 -1.76 -3.65 7.79
N TYR A 145 -1.45 -3.51 6.50
CA TYR A 145 -0.47 -4.37 5.85
C TYR A 145 0.95 -3.77 6.02
N PRO A 146 2.01 -4.59 6.13
CA PRO A 146 2.02 -6.06 5.99
C PRO A 146 1.62 -6.82 7.27
N TYR A 147 1.28 -6.11 8.35
CA TYR A 147 1.04 -6.72 9.65
C TYR A 147 -0.07 -7.79 9.61
N ASP A 148 -1.20 -7.52 8.96
CA ASP A 148 -2.32 -8.48 8.91
C ASP A 148 -1.96 -9.79 8.17
N GLU A 149 -1.25 -9.68 7.05
CA GLU A 149 -0.81 -10.83 6.25
C GLU A 149 0.32 -11.60 6.93
N ILE A 150 1.35 -10.94 7.48
CA ILE A 150 2.40 -11.63 8.24
C ILE A 150 1.83 -12.28 9.49
N ARG A 151 0.86 -11.66 10.17
CA ARG A 151 0.19 -12.26 11.33
C ARG A 151 -0.57 -13.50 10.93
N SER A 152 -1.33 -13.46 9.83
CA SER A 152 -2.02 -14.65 9.33
C SER A 152 -1.04 -15.77 8.98
N LEU A 153 0.07 -15.44 8.31
CA LEU A 153 1.08 -16.41 7.89
C LEU A 153 1.83 -17.01 9.08
N VAL A 154 2.27 -16.19 10.03
CA VAL A 154 2.93 -16.67 11.24
C VAL A 154 1.97 -17.51 12.10
N LEU A 155 0.70 -17.12 12.21
CA LEU A 155 -0.30 -17.91 12.93
C LEU A 155 -0.51 -19.29 12.29
N SER A 156 -0.55 -19.39 10.96
CA SER A 156 -0.70 -20.69 10.30
C SER A 156 0.51 -21.59 10.57
N VAL A 157 1.72 -21.05 10.51
CA VAL A 157 2.98 -21.78 10.73
C VAL A 157 3.18 -22.19 12.20
N VAL A 158 2.69 -21.40 13.14
CA VAL A 158 2.84 -21.69 14.58
C VAL A 158 1.70 -22.57 15.13
N SER A 159 0.60 -22.72 14.40
CA SER A 159 -0.64 -23.35 14.89
C SER A 159 -0.48 -24.82 15.30
N ASP A 160 0.37 -25.58 14.62
CA ASP A 160 0.57 -27.02 14.86
C ASP A 160 1.80 -27.32 15.75
N LYS A 161 2.52 -26.27 16.17
CA LYS A 161 3.77 -26.29 16.95
C LYS A 161 4.94 -26.98 16.27
N LYS A 162 4.90 -27.17 14.95
CA LYS A 162 5.99 -27.75 14.16
C LYS A 162 6.21 -26.91 12.92
N ILE A 163 7.26 -26.11 12.95
CA ILE A 163 7.65 -25.28 11.82
C ILE A 163 8.36 -26.18 10.81
N GLU A 164 7.73 -26.42 9.66
CA GLU A 164 8.34 -27.16 8.55
C GLU A 164 9.27 -26.25 7.73
N GLU A 165 10.25 -26.84 7.04
CA GLU A 165 11.20 -26.06 6.22
C GLU A 165 10.48 -25.30 5.09
N ASP A 166 9.45 -25.89 4.48
CA ASP A 166 8.64 -25.23 3.44
C ASP A 166 7.88 -24.02 3.99
N GLU A 167 7.35 -24.11 5.21
CA GLU A 167 6.64 -23.01 5.89
C GLU A 167 7.57 -21.85 6.23
N ARG A 168 8.77 -22.17 6.72
CA ARG A 168 9.84 -21.21 6.99
C ARG A 168 10.28 -20.50 5.73
N LEU A 169 10.44 -21.26 4.65
CA LEU A 169 10.78 -20.77 3.34
C LEU A 169 9.70 -19.79 2.82
N ILE A 170 8.40 -20.10 3.01
CA ILE A 170 7.30 -19.17 2.67
C ILE A 170 7.36 -17.88 3.50
N LEU A 171 7.58 -17.98 4.82
CA LEU A 171 7.76 -16.82 5.70
C LEU A 171 8.93 -15.95 5.25
N MET A 172 10.08 -16.56 5.00
CA MET A 172 11.29 -15.88 4.55
C MET A 172 11.06 -15.15 3.23
N ALA A 173 10.40 -15.81 2.29
CA ALA A 173 10.06 -15.26 0.99
C ALA A 173 9.10 -14.06 1.12
N PHE A 174 8.10 -14.12 2.01
CA PHE A 174 7.21 -12.99 2.30
C PHE A 174 7.96 -11.81 2.91
N ILE A 175 8.74 -12.05 3.97
CA ILE A 175 9.48 -11.01 4.71
C ILE A 175 10.47 -10.29 3.80
N LYS A 176 11.13 -11.02 2.90
CA LYS A 176 12.08 -10.49 1.90
C LYS A 176 11.49 -9.36 1.05
N GLN A 177 10.18 -9.36 0.80
CA GLN A 177 9.52 -8.30 0.01
C GLN A 177 9.62 -6.90 0.67
N PHE A 178 9.93 -6.83 1.96
CA PHE A 178 9.93 -5.59 2.76
C PHE A 178 11.32 -5.12 3.18
N VAL A 179 12.37 -5.84 2.77
CA VAL A 179 13.72 -5.67 3.30
C VAL A 179 14.70 -5.44 2.17
N GLU A 180 15.49 -4.36 2.26
CA GLU A 180 16.63 -4.15 1.39
C GLU A 180 17.93 -4.52 2.14
N LEU A 181 18.40 -5.75 1.93
CA LEU A 181 19.62 -6.24 2.56
C LEU A 181 20.86 -5.61 1.90
N SER A 182 21.72 -5.00 2.73
CA SER A 182 22.96 -4.37 2.27
C SER A 182 24.08 -5.39 1.97
N ASN A 183 23.98 -6.62 2.49
CA ASN A 183 24.93 -7.69 2.23
C ASN A 183 24.50 -8.48 0.98
N ASN A 184 25.26 -8.34 -0.10
CA ASN A 184 24.98 -8.99 -1.38
C ASN A 184 25.04 -10.52 -1.33
N ASP A 185 25.88 -11.09 -0.47
CA ASP A 185 26.02 -12.55 -0.37
C ASP A 185 24.81 -13.17 0.33
N VAL A 186 24.34 -12.55 1.41
CA VAL A 186 23.11 -12.94 2.12
C VAL A 186 21.90 -12.78 1.21
N LYS A 187 21.81 -11.66 0.49
CA LYS A 187 20.74 -11.41 -0.48
C LYS A 187 20.68 -12.49 -1.55
N ALA A 188 21.82 -12.83 -2.17
CA ALA A 188 21.90 -13.87 -3.19
C ALA A 188 21.54 -15.26 -2.64
N SER A 189 21.89 -15.55 -1.38
CA SER A 189 21.54 -16.80 -0.71
C SER A 189 20.02 -16.93 -0.53
N ILE A 190 19.38 -15.89 -0.01
CA ILE A 190 17.93 -15.84 0.18
C ILE A 190 17.22 -15.90 -1.19
N ASP A 191 17.70 -15.15 -2.19
CA ASP A 191 17.16 -15.20 -3.55
C ASP A 191 17.12 -16.61 -4.12
N LYS A 192 18.20 -17.37 -3.91
CA LYS A 192 18.30 -18.76 -4.35
C LYS A 192 17.40 -19.70 -3.54
N ALA A 193 17.33 -19.51 -2.22
CA ALA A 193 16.51 -20.35 -1.34
C ALA A 193 15.00 -20.15 -1.58
N THR A 194 14.59 -18.94 -1.98
CA THR A 194 13.18 -18.59 -2.21
C THR A 194 12.78 -18.61 -3.68
N ALA A 195 13.65 -19.06 -4.59
CA ALA A 195 13.42 -18.95 -6.03
C ALA A 195 12.16 -19.70 -6.52
N ASP A 196 11.91 -20.87 -5.94
CA ASP A 196 10.80 -21.75 -6.33
C ASP A 196 9.53 -21.55 -5.47
N ILE A 197 9.53 -20.54 -4.59
CA ILE A 197 8.45 -20.30 -3.65
C ILE A 197 7.46 -19.31 -4.24
N ASN A 198 6.28 -19.81 -4.58
CA ASN A 198 5.14 -18.97 -4.90
C ASN A 198 4.47 -18.49 -3.62
N ILE A 199 4.91 -17.33 -3.14
CA ILE A 199 4.25 -16.64 -2.03
C ILE A 199 2.85 -16.27 -2.52
N SER A 200 1.81 -16.86 -1.96
CA SER A 200 0.42 -16.43 -2.20
C SER A 200 0.09 -15.13 -1.45
N GLY A 201 1.10 -14.32 -1.13
CA GLY A 201 1.00 -13.05 -0.42
C GLY A 201 0.72 -11.94 -1.41
N ILE A 202 -0.55 -11.55 -1.48
CA ILE A 202 -1.11 -10.51 -2.35
C ILE A 202 -0.74 -10.71 -3.83
N CYS A 203 0.44 -10.32 -4.30
CA CYS A 203 0.89 -10.60 -5.67
C CYS A 203 1.33 -12.05 -5.77
N ALA A 204 0.58 -12.87 -6.52
CA ALA A 204 1.09 -14.18 -6.89
C ALA A 204 2.43 -13.99 -7.61
N VAL A 205 3.50 -14.59 -7.08
CA VAL A 205 4.79 -14.66 -7.78
C VAL A 205 4.57 -15.57 -8.99
N ASP A 206 4.80 -15.03 -10.19
CA ASP A 206 4.57 -15.69 -11.48
C ASP A 206 3.17 -16.34 -11.62
N PRO A 207 2.08 -15.54 -11.54
CA PRO A 207 0.75 -16.10 -11.74
C PRO A 207 0.59 -16.53 -13.20
N GLU A 208 0.03 -17.70 -13.43
CA GLU A 208 -0.51 -18.00 -14.76
C GLU A 208 -1.72 -17.07 -15.01
N ILE A 209 -1.50 -15.99 -15.78
CA ILE A 209 -2.52 -14.98 -16.04
C ILE A 209 -3.40 -15.45 -17.19
N ILE A 210 -4.66 -15.76 -16.87
CA ILE A 210 -5.67 -16.11 -17.86
C ILE A 210 -6.42 -14.82 -18.23
N PHE A 211 -6.28 -14.39 -19.49
CA PHE A 211 -6.95 -13.18 -19.96
C PHE A 211 -8.39 -13.42 -20.43
N GLU A 212 -8.61 -14.49 -21.19
CA GLU A 212 -9.88 -14.69 -21.90
C GLU A 212 -11.08 -14.79 -20.95
N ASN A 213 -12.09 -13.92 -21.17
CA ASN A 213 -13.31 -13.79 -20.36
C ASN A 213 -13.07 -13.45 -18.87
N LYS A 214 -11.86 -13.02 -18.50
CA LYS A 214 -11.51 -12.63 -17.13
C LYS A 214 -11.57 -11.12 -16.93
N THR A 215 -11.94 -10.72 -15.73
CA THR A 215 -12.17 -9.31 -15.39
C THR A 215 -10.96 -8.72 -14.66
N PHE A 216 -10.40 -7.64 -15.21
CA PHE A 216 -9.19 -6.99 -14.68
C PHE A 216 -9.49 -5.57 -14.20
N CYS A 217 -9.19 -5.28 -12.94
CA CYS A 217 -9.22 -3.92 -12.42
C CYS A 217 -7.80 -3.41 -12.22
N VAL A 218 -7.52 -2.15 -12.54
CA VAL A 218 -6.21 -1.53 -12.29
C VAL A 218 -6.31 -0.60 -11.08
N THR A 219 -5.29 -0.59 -10.24
CA THR A 219 -5.09 0.36 -9.14
C THR A 219 -3.65 0.87 -9.12
N GLY A 220 -3.46 2.10 -8.65
CA GLY A 220 -2.16 2.76 -8.65
C GLY A 220 -1.76 3.36 -10.00
N ILE A 221 -0.50 3.78 -10.06
CA ILE A 221 0.17 4.34 -11.24
C ILE A 221 1.02 3.23 -11.82
N LEU A 222 1.02 3.11 -13.15
CA LEU A 222 1.82 2.11 -13.85
C LEU A 222 3.17 2.71 -14.24
N SER A 223 4.26 1.97 -14.00
CA SER A 223 5.62 2.35 -14.36
C SER A 223 5.99 1.94 -15.79
N ARG A 224 5.44 0.83 -16.30
CA ARG A 224 5.78 0.29 -17.63
C ARG A 224 5.03 0.90 -18.80
N GLY A 225 3.88 1.50 -18.53
CA GLY A 225 3.02 2.07 -19.56
C GLY A 225 1.85 2.81 -18.97
N THR A 226 0.95 3.29 -19.81
CA THR A 226 -0.26 3.98 -19.38
C THR A 226 -1.37 2.99 -19.04
N ARG A 227 -2.31 3.43 -18.20
CA ARG A 227 -3.50 2.64 -17.86
C ARG A 227 -4.32 2.28 -19.11
N THR A 228 -4.40 3.20 -20.07
CA THR A 228 -5.08 2.97 -21.35
C THR A 228 -4.40 1.90 -22.19
N GLU A 229 -3.07 1.93 -22.28
CA GLU A 229 -2.30 0.91 -23.02
C GLU A 229 -2.50 -0.48 -22.39
N LEU A 230 -2.38 -0.58 -21.07
CA LEU A 230 -2.60 -1.86 -20.37
C LEU A 230 -4.04 -2.36 -20.55
N GLN A 231 -5.04 -1.49 -20.43
CA GLN A 231 -6.44 -1.86 -20.64
C GLN A 231 -6.71 -2.32 -22.08
N ASN A 232 -6.08 -1.71 -23.07
CA ASN A 232 -6.21 -2.14 -24.46
C ASN A 232 -5.54 -3.50 -24.69
N ALA A 233 -4.33 -3.69 -24.17
CA ALA A 233 -3.63 -4.96 -24.26
C ALA A 233 -4.41 -6.12 -23.61
N ILE A 234 -5.03 -5.87 -22.46
CA ILE A 234 -5.94 -6.85 -21.81
C ILE A 234 -7.12 -7.19 -22.71
N LYS A 235 -7.75 -6.20 -23.36
CA LYS A 235 -8.86 -6.43 -24.29
C LYS A 235 -8.43 -7.24 -25.50
N ASP A 236 -7.26 -6.95 -26.05
CA ASP A 236 -6.72 -7.64 -27.23
C ASP A 236 -6.47 -9.14 -26.95
N LYS A 237 -6.23 -9.49 -25.68
CA LYS A 237 -6.11 -10.88 -25.17
C LYS A 237 -7.44 -11.50 -24.73
N GLY A 238 -8.58 -10.84 -24.96
CA GLY A 238 -9.92 -11.33 -24.61
C GLY A 238 -10.36 -11.06 -23.16
N GLY A 239 -9.60 -10.26 -22.41
CA GLY A 239 -9.93 -9.82 -21.06
C GLY A 239 -10.88 -8.62 -21.02
N ILE A 240 -11.51 -8.41 -19.87
CA ILE A 240 -12.52 -7.38 -19.65
C ILE A 240 -11.97 -6.39 -18.60
N PRO A 241 -11.39 -5.25 -19.02
CA PRO A 241 -10.95 -4.24 -18.07
C PRO A 241 -12.15 -3.52 -17.44
N VAL A 242 -12.09 -3.33 -16.13
CA VAL A 242 -13.09 -2.63 -15.33
C VAL A 242 -12.44 -1.54 -14.47
N ASN A 243 -13.18 -0.45 -14.25
CA ASN A 243 -12.68 0.69 -13.48
C ASN A 243 -12.88 0.53 -11.96
N SER A 244 -13.76 -0.38 -11.54
CA SER A 244 -14.09 -0.61 -10.14
C SER A 244 -14.12 -2.10 -9.80
N ILE A 245 -13.72 -2.41 -8.57
CA ILE A 245 -13.74 -3.78 -8.04
C ILE A 245 -15.18 -4.18 -7.71
N SER A 246 -15.53 -5.39 -8.13
CA SER A 246 -16.81 -6.04 -7.85
C SER A 246 -16.60 -7.51 -7.49
N LYS A 247 -17.66 -8.21 -7.11
CA LYS A 247 -17.62 -9.67 -6.87
C LYS A 247 -17.23 -10.50 -8.10
N LYS A 248 -17.30 -9.89 -9.30
CA LYS A 248 -16.93 -10.52 -10.57
C LYS A 248 -15.49 -10.22 -10.99
N THR A 249 -14.77 -9.39 -10.24
CA THR A 249 -13.39 -9.04 -10.56
C THR A 249 -12.50 -10.24 -10.26
N ASP A 250 -11.84 -10.76 -11.30
CA ASP A 250 -10.92 -11.90 -11.19
C ASP A 250 -9.52 -11.44 -10.80
N TYR A 251 -9.03 -10.34 -11.38
CA TYR A 251 -7.68 -9.81 -11.16
C TYR A 251 -7.71 -8.33 -10.74
N LEU A 252 -6.95 -7.98 -9.69
CA LEU A 252 -6.59 -6.59 -9.37
C LEU A 252 -5.11 -6.38 -9.69
N ILE A 253 -4.84 -5.58 -10.71
CA ILE A 253 -3.50 -5.19 -11.15
C ILE A 253 -3.05 -4.00 -10.32
N ILE A 254 -1.91 -4.16 -9.66
CA ILE A 254 -1.28 -3.15 -8.82
C ILE A 254 -0.12 -2.55 -9.61
N GLY A 255 -0.21 -1.25 -9.89
CA GLY A 255 0.88 -0.49 -10.50
C GLY A 255 1.92 -0.02 -9.49
N ASP A 256 3.16 0.16 -9.96
CA ASP A 256 4.26 0.73 -9.20
C ASP A 256 4.05 2.23 -8.95
N THR A 257 3.59 2.54 -7.74
CA THR A 257 3.71 3.88 -7.20
C THR A 257 5.16 4.10 -6.79
N SER A 258 5.94 4.76 -7.64
CA SER A 258 7.32 5.18 -7.40
C SER A 258 7.48 5.97 -6.09
N ASN A 259 7.56 5.26 -4.98
CA ASN A 259 8.09 5.61 -3.68
C ASN A 259 8.24 4.32 -2.89
N ALA A 260 9.36 4.18 -2.18
CA ALA A 260 9.61 3.16 -1.17
C ALA A 260 8.60 3.16 0.02
N CYS A 261 7.42 3.77 -0.15
CA CYS A 261 6.28 3.80 0.77
C CYS A 261 5.35 2.59 0.63
N TRP A 262 5.84 1.46 0.11
CA TRP A 262 5.27 0.14 0.44
C TRP A 262 5.29 -0.13 1.96
N SER A 263 6.03 0.68 2.73
CA SER A 263 6.24 0.55 4.17
C SER A 263 5.22 1.28 5.07
N TYR A 264 4.39 2.20 4.56
CA TYR A 264 3.56 3.05 5.44
C TYR A 264 2.08 3.17 4.98
N ALA A 265 1.32 2.12 5.28
CA ALA A 265 -0.05 2.22 5.79
C ALA A 265 -1.25 2.50 4.85
N CYS A 266 -1.12 2.55 3.52
CA CYS A 266 -2.31 2.77 2.68
C CYS A 266 -2.25 2.02 1.34
N TYR A 267 -2.72 0.78 1.31
CA TYR A 267 -2.87 -0.01 0.06
C TYR A 267 -3.92 0.56 -0.92
N GLY A 268 -4.49 1.72 -0.60
CA GLY A 268 -5.56 2.33 -1.35
C GLY A 268 -6.87 1.56 -1.18
N ARG A 269 -7.97 2.29 -1.29
CA ARG A 269 -9.34 1.80 -1.13
C ARG A 269 -9.66 0.53 -1.95
N LYS A 270 -9.04 0.37 -3.12
CA LYS A 270 -9.25 -0.78 -4.01
C LYS A 270 -8.61 -2.07 -3.48
N VAL A 271 -7.38 -2.02 -2.98
CA VAL A 271 -6.76 -3.23 -2.43
C VAL A 271 -7.46 -3.66 -1.15
N GLU A 272 -7.82 -2.74 -0.25
CA GLU A 272 -8.64 -3.08 0.94
C GLU A 272 -9.93 -3.81 0.52
N LYS A 273 -10.63 -3.28 -0.48
CA LYS A 273 -11.85 -3.90 -1.02
C LYS A 273 -11.60 -5.29 -1.61
N ALA A 274 -10.45 -5.51 -2.26
CA ALA A 274 -10.07 -6.83 -2.77
C ALA A 274 -9.80 -7.83 -1.64
N LEU A 275 -9.12 -7.41 -0.57
CA LEU A 275 -8.86 -8.23 0.61
C LEU A 275 -10.17 -8.58 1.33
N ASP A 276 -11.11 -7.65 1.46
CA ASP A 276 -12.43 -7.93 2.05
C ASP A 276 -13.24 -8.93 1.23
N LEU A 277 -13.12 -8.89 -0.10
CA LEU A 277 -13.73 -9.88 -0.98
C LEU A 277 -13.09 -11.26 -0.80
N ARG A 278 -11.77 -11.34 -0.61
CA ARG A 278 -11.07 -12.60 -0.26
C ARG A 278 -11.56 -13.17 1.07
N LYS A 279 -11.65 -12.34 2.11
CA LYS A 279 -12.22 -12.72 3.42
C LYS A 279 -13.65 -13.24 3.30
N SER A 280 -14.41 -12.69 2.35
CA SER A 280 -15.77 -13.12 2.02
C SER A 280 -15.84 -14.34 1.10
N GLY A 281 -14.72 -15.04 0.86
CA GLY A 281 -14.63 -16.27 0.07
C GLY A 281 -14.51 -16.09 -1.44
N HIS A 282 -14.24 -14.89 -1.95
CA HIS A 282 -14.06 -14.65 -3.40
C HIS A 282 -12.60 -14.80 -3.80
N THR A 283 -12.35 -15.37 -4.97
CA THR A 283 -11.00 -15.66 -5.47
C THR A 283 -10.49 -14.53 -6.37
N ILE A 284 -10.35 -13.32 -5.82
CA ILE A 284 -9.68 -12.23 -6.54
C ILE A 284 -8.16 -12.39 -6.43
N VAL A 285 -7.46 -12.40 -7.55
CA VAL A 285 -5.99 -12.49 -7.63
C VAL A 285 -5.43 -11.08 -7.69
N LEU A 286 -4.50 -10.75 -6.80
CA LEU A 286 -3.75 -9.50 -6.88
C LEU A 286 -2.49 -9.82 -7.69
N VAL A 287 -2.14 -8.99 -8.66
CA VAL A 287 -1.01 -9.20 -9.58
C VAL A 287 -0.26 -7.89 -9.75
N HIS A 288 1.07 -7.95 -9.88
CA HIS A 288 1.83 -6.74 -10.14
C HIS A 288 1.73 -6.37 -11.63
N GLU A 289 1.86 -5.08 -11.97
CA GLU A 289 1.86 -4.66 -13.36
C GLU A 289 2.96 -5.35 -14.19
N PHE A 290 4.10 -5.70 -13.57
CA PHE A 290 5.23 -6.34 -14.23
C PHE A 290 4.80 -7.71 -14.79
N ASP A 291 4.16 -8.53 -13.95
CA ASP A 291 3.67 -9.85 -14.31
C ASP A 291 2.63 -9.77 -15.44
N VAL A 292 1.71 -8.79 -15.37
CA VAL A 292 0.68 -8.62 -16.41
C VAL A 292 1.30 -8.20 -17.74
N PHE A 293 2.24 -7.25 -17.72
CA PHE A 293 2.91 -6.81 -18.94
C PHE A 293 3.82 -7.90 -19.54
N ASP A 294 4.36 -8.81 -18.73
CA ASP A 294 5.15 -9.95 -19.24
C ASP A 294 4.27 -11.09 -19.77
N ALA A 295 3.03 -11.21 -19.28
CA ALA A 295 2.06 -12.19 -19.77
C ALA A 295 1.29 -11.75 -21.03
N ILE A 296 1.36 -10.47 -21.41
CA ILE A 296 0.80 -9.91 -22.65
C ILE A 296 1.73 -10.22 -23.83
#